data_AF-A0A2Z6MRF8-F1
#
_entry.id   AF-A0A2Z6MRF8-F1
#
_cell.length_a   1.000
_cell.length_b   1.000
_cell.length_c   1.000
_cell.angle_alpha   90.00
_cell.angle_beta   90.00
_cell.angle_gamma   90.00
#
_symmetry.space_group_name_H-M   'P 1'
#
loop_
_entity.id
_entity.type
_entity.pdbx_description
1 polymer ?
#
loop_
_entity_poly.entity_id
_entity_poly.type
_entity_poly.pdbx_seq_one_letter_code
_entity_poly.pdbx_strand_id
1 'polypeptide(L)'
;MEPNKIVQSIFARNYLSHLVPALMKIKENTSSTKDHNNISKNVKYEVDMAMVLSAQGFAWSNGLKVKLQREHVNNVATTSAIIESDINNEDEEKMKNLIGLVPGGEEICDEQVVNELESYIKCLQMQVNVLQCLIAETC
;
A
#
# COMPACT_ATOMS: atom_id res chain seq x y z
N MET A 1 10.15 11.14 -24.63
CA MET A 1 9.19 10.42 -23.77
C MET A 1 8.76 11.37 -22.66
N GLU A 2 7.47 11.47 -22.35
CA GLU A 2 6.98 12.33 -21.26
C GLU A 2 7.49 11.80 -19.91
N PRO A 3 7.99 12.65 -19.00
CA PRO A 3 8.54 12.22 -17.71
C PRO A 3 7.61 11.29 -16.91
N ASN A 4 6.30 11.52 -17.00
CA ASN A 4 5.27 10.72 -16.33
C ASN A 4 5.23 9.27 -16.86
N LYS A 5 5.42 9.06 -18.16
CA LYS A 5 5.43 7.71 -18.78
C LYS A 5 6.65 6.90 -18.35
N ILE A 6 7.79 7.56 -18.14
CA ILE A 6 9.01 6.90 -17.66
C ILE A 6 8.80 6.40 -16.23
N VAL A 7 8.30 7.25 -15.33
CA VAL A 7 8.02 6.86 -13.93
C VAL A 7 7.02 5.71 -13.86
N GLN A 8 5.93 5.78 -14.63
CA GLN A 8 4.94 4.69 -14.72
C GLN A 8 5.57 3.38 -15.19
N SER A 9 6.42 3.42 -16.21
CA SER A 9 7.09 2.22 -16.73
C SER A 9 8.06 1.59 -15.72
N ILE A 10 8.78 2.42 -14.96
CA ILE A 10 9.71 1.96 -13.92
C ILE A 10 8.93 1.35 -12.76
N PHE A 11 7.87 2.03 -12.30
CA PHE A 11 6.98 1.51 -11.26
C PHE A 11 6.39 0.17 -11.68
N ALA A 12 5.79 0.08 -12.87
CA ALA A 12 5.16 -1.15 -13.35
C ALA A 12 6.15 -2.31 -13.44
N ARG A 13 7.36 -2.05 -13.97
CA ARG A 13 8.43 -3.05 -14.04
C ARG A 13 8.82 -3.56 -12.65
N ASN A 14 9.05 -2.65 -11.71
CA ASN A 14 9.43 -3.01 -10.34
C ASN A 14 8.29 -3.78 -9.66
N TYR A 15 7.05 -3.31 -9.81
CA TYR A 15 5.86 -3.92 -9.23
C TYR A 15 5.68 -5.36 -9.69
N LEU A 16 5.73 -5.60 -11.01
CA LEU A 16 5.65 -6.94 -11.58
C LEU A 16 6.82 -7.83 -11.17
N SER A 17 8.04 -7.26 -11.06
CA SER A 17 9.23 -8.03 -10.66
C SER A 17 9.14 -8.60 -9.24
N HIS A 18 8.39 -7.94 -8.36
CA HIS A 18 8.13 -8.41 -7.00
C HIS A 18 6.86 -9.27 -6.93
N LEU A 19 5.79 -8.85 -7.61
CA LEU A 19 4.49 -9.47 -7.49
C LEU A 19 4.45 -10.86 -8.14
N VAL A 20 4.94 -11.01 -9.38
CA VAL A 20 4.78 -12.26 -10.15
C VAL A 20 5.43 -13.47 -9.43
N PRO A 21 6.70 -13.38 -8.95
CA PRO A 21 7.30 -14.50 -8.23
C PRO A 21 6.57 -14.84 -6.92
N ALA A 22 6.09 -13.83 -6.20
CA ALA A 22 5.39 -14.02 -4.93
C ALA A 22 4.04 -14.73 -5.13
N LEU A 23 3.26 -14.32 -6.13
CA LEU A 23 1.99 -14.97 -6.46
C LEU A 23 2.20 -16.42 -6.94
N MET A 24 3.26 -16.69 -7.69
CA MET A 24 3.61 -18.05 -8.12
C MET A 24 3.88 -18.96 -6.92
N LYS A 25 4.64 -18.46 -5.94
CA LYS A 25 4.92 -19.17 -4.68
C LYS A 25 3.66 -19.43 -3.86
N ILE A 26 2.73 -18.47 -3.76
CA ILE A 26 1.45 -18.68 -3.08
C ILE A 26 0.64 -19.80 -3.75
N LYS A 27 0.58 -19.79 -5.10
CA LYS A 27 -0.11 -20.81 -5.87
C LYS A 27 0.46 -22.21 -5.63
N GLU A 28 1.79 -22.34 -5.64
CA GLU A 28 2.48 -23.60 -5.35
C GLU A 28 2.15 -24.11 -3.94
N ASN A 29 2.21 -23.26 -2.93
CA ASN A 29 1.92 -23.62 -1.54
C ASN A 29 0.44 -24.04 -1.33
N THR A 30 -0.48 -23.39 -2.04
CA THR A 30 -1.93 -23.67 -1.96
C THR A 30 -2.28 -25.07 -2.45
N SER A 31 -1.52 -25.63 -3.40
CA SER A 31 -1.76 -27.00 -3.89
C SER A 31 -1.61 -28.08 -2.80
N SER A 32 -0.98 -27.74 -1.67
CA SER A 32 -0.73 -28.67 -0.56
C SER A 32 -1.67 -28.52 0.65
N THR A 33 -2.39 -27.41 0.82
CA THR A 33 -3.22 -27.13 2.02
C THR A 33 -4.49 -26.34 1.69
N LYS A 34 -5.66 -26.78 2.18
CA LYS A 34 -7.00 -26.27 1.84
C LYS A 34 -7.47 -25.04 2.66
N ASP A 35 -6.58 -24.13 3.01
CA ASP A 35 -6.96 -22.96 3.83
C ASP A 35 -7.19 -21.70 2.98
N HIS A 36 -8.40 -21.57 2.42
CA HIS A 36 -8.78 -20.47 1.52
C HIS A 36 -8.62 -19.06 2.13
N ASN A 37 -8.83 -18.93 3.45
CA ASN A 37 -8.69 -17.64 4.15
C ASN A 37 -7.22 -17.18 4.23
N ASN A 38 -6.27 -18.13 4.22
CA ASN A 38 -4.84 -17.82 4.24
C ASN A 38 -4.37 -17.28 2.88
N ILE A 39 -4.94 -17.79 1.77
CA ILE A 39 -4.59 -17.36 0.41
C ILE A 39 -4.88 -15.88 0.20
N SER A 40 -6.11 -15.43 0.52
CA SER A 40 -6.50 -14.02 0.29
C SER A 40 -5.63 -13.05 1.09
N LYS A 41 -5.32 -13.39 2.34
CA LYS A 41 -4.41 -12.59 3.19
C LYS A 41 -3.00 -12.55 2.64
N ASN A 42 -2.47 -13.68 2.17
CA ASN A 42 -1.13 -13.74 1.58
C ASN A 42 -1.06 -12.97 0.26
N VAL A 43 -2.08 -13.10 -0.60
CA VAL A 43 -2.17 -12.34 -1.85
C VAL A 43 -2.21 -10.85 -1.56
N LYS A 44 -3.06 -10.40 -0.63
CA LYS A 44 -3.13 -8.98 -0.23
C LYS A 44 -1.77 -8.49 0.28
N TYR A 45 -1.14 -9.24 1.18
CA TYR A 45 0.17 -8.90 1.72
C TYR A 45 1.22 -8.73 0.62
N GLU A 46 1.32 -9.67 -0.32
CA GLU A 46 2.31 -9.59 -1.42
C GLU A 46 1.98 -8.45 -2.41
N VAL A 47 0.70 -8.20 -2.67
CA VAL A 47 0.23 -7.07 -3.49
C VAL A 47 0.62 -5.73 -2.87
N ASP A 48 0.41 -5.57 -1.56
CA ASP A 48 0.75 -4.35 -0.81
C ASP A 48 2.27 -4.20 -0.66
N MET A 49 3.00 -5.30 -0.41
CA MET A 49 4.46 -5.30 -0.31
C MET A 49 5.14 -4.98 -1.64
N ALA A 50 4.63 -5.50 -2.76
CA ALA A 50 5.13 -5.15 -4.09
C ALA A 50 4.93 -3.65 -4.39
N MET A 51 3.83 -3.05 -3.92
CA MET A 51 3.58 -1.61 -4.08
C MET A 51 4.59 -0.79 -3.27
N VAL A 52 4.83 -1.17 -2.01
CA VAL A 52 5.88 -0.57 -1.14
C VAL A 52 7.24 -0.60 -1.83
N LEU A 53 7.66 -1.76 -2.33
CA LEU A 53 8.98 -1.93 -2.95
C LEU A 53 9.12 -1.15 -4.26
N SER A 54 8.01 -0.84 -4.92
CA SER A 54 7.98 -0.06 -6.17
C SER A 54 7.92 1.44 -5.95
N ALA A 55 7.51 1.87 -4.76
CA ALA A 55 7.35 3.27 -4.36
C ALA A 55 8.36 3.69 -3.28
N GLN A 56 9.58 3.14 -3.32
CA GLN A 56 10.63 3.50 -2.37
C GLN A 56 10.94 5.00 -2.43
N GLY A 57 11.10 5.61 -1.25
CA GLY A 57 11.46 7.02 -1.10
C GLY A 57 10.34 7.91 -0.57
N PHE A 58 9.12 7.38 -0.44
CA PHE A 58 8.01 8.07 0.22
C PHE A 58 7.85 7.62 1.67
N ALA A 59 7.50 8.53 2.57
CA ALA A 59 7.28 8.22 3.98
C ALA A 59 6.15 7.20 4.16
N TRP A 60 5.05 7.33 3.41
CA TRP A 60 3.93 6.38 3.47
C TRP A 60 4.35 4.96 3.08
N SER A 61 5.31 4.81 2.15
CA SER A 61 5.79 3.48 1.72
C SER A 61 6.51 2.76 2.86
N ASN A 62 7.27 3.50 3.66
CA ASN A 62 7.95 2.99 4.85
C ASN A 62 6.93 2.68 5.95
N GLY A 63 5.96 3.57 6.17
CA GLY A 63 4.86 3.35 7.11
C GLY A 63 4.07 2.08 6.79
N LEU A 64 3.68 1.89 5.52
CA LEU A 64 3.01 0.68 5.05
C LEU A 64 3.89 -0.56 5.23
N LYS A 65 5.19 -0.48 4.91
CA LYS A 65 6.15 -1.58 5.12
C LYS A 65 6.15 -2.06 6.56
N VAL A 66 6.27 -1.11 7.50
CA VAL A 66 6.30 -1.38 8.93
C VAL A 66 4.97 -2.00 9.38
N LYS A 67 3.84 -1.47 8.90
CA LYS A 67 2.51 -2.03 9.19
C LYS A 67 2.36 -3.46 8.70
N LEU A 68 2.73 -3.75 7.45
CA LEU A 68 2.68 -5.10 6.87
C LEU A 68 3.56 -6.08 7.66
N GLN A 69 4.77 -5.67 8.04
CA GLN A 69 5.68 -6.49 8.84
C GLN A 69 5.16 -6.75 10.27
N ARG A 70 4.48 -5.78 10.89
CA ARG A 70 3.83 -5.97 12.20
C ARG A 70 2.62 -6.91 12.12
N GLU A 71 1.77 -6.76 11.10
CA GLU A 71 0.59 -7.62 10.91
C GLU A 71 0.96 -9.07 10.63
N HIS A 72 2.09 -9.33 9.98
CA HIS A 72 2.64 -10.68 9.80
C HIS A 72 3.08 -11.33 11.14
N VAL A 73 3.41 -10.51 12.14
CA VAL A 73 3.92 -10.95 13.45
C VAL A 73 2.81 -10.99 14.51
N ASN A 74 1.79 -10.13 14.42
CA ASN A 74 0.79 -9.95 15.48
C ASN A 74 -0.64 -9.83 14.91
N ASN A 75 -1.49 -10.84 15.15
CA ASN A 75 -2.96 -10.73 15.08
C ASN A 75 -3.51 -9.93 16.29
N VAL A 76 -3.04 -8.71 16.53
CA VAL A 76 -3.56 -7.86 17.61
C VAL A 76 -3.91 -6.49 17.04
N ALA A 77 -5.21 -6.26 16.93
CA ALA A 77 -5.78 -4.95 16.66
C ALA A 77 -5.38 -4.00 17.80
N THR A 78 -4.52 -3.04 17.51
CA THR A 78 -4.32 -1.89 18.38
C THR A 78 -5.25 -0.79 17.91
N THR A 79 -6.45 -0.78 18.48
CA THR A 79 -7.30 0.40 18.56
C THR A 79 -6.56 1.43 19.41
N SER A 80 -6.12 2.53 18.79
CA SER A 80 -5.76 3.74 19.53
C SER A 80 -6.87 4.75 19.31
N ALA A 81 -7.87 4.66 20.18
CA ALA A 81 -8.77 5.77 20.43
C ALA A 81 -7.98 6.86 21.16
N ILE A 82 -7.86 8.03 20.55
CA ILE A 82 -7.47 9.25 21.25
C ILE A 82 -8.74 10.09 21.34
N ILE A 83 -9.27 10.17 22.56
CA ILE A 83 -10.22 11.21 22.96
C ILE A 83 -9.36 12.28 23.64
N GLU A 84 -9.36 13.50 23.11
CA GLU A 84 -9.11 14.71 23.92
C GLU A 84 -9.69 15.95 23.22
N SER A 85 -10.11 16.90 24.05
CA SER A 85 -11.04 17.98 23.78
C SER A 85 -10.40 19.28 23.28
N ASP A 86 -11.28 20.16 22.80
CA ASP A 86 -11.18 21.62 22.75
C ASP A 86 -10.66 22.30 21.47
N ILE A 87 -11.62 22.96 20.80
CA ILE A 87 -11.53 23.96 19.73
C ILE A 87 -10.71 23.53 18.50
N ASN A 88 -11.15 22.48 17.82
CA ASN A 88 -10.64 22.17 16.48
C ASN A 88 -11.17 23.19 15.48
N ASN A 89 -10.28 23.91 14.79
CA ASN A 89 -10.64 24.58 13.54
C ASN A 89 -10.94 23.50 12.48
N GLU A 90 -11.90 23.76 11.59
CA GLU A 90 -12.33 22.84 10.52
C GLU A 90 -11.15 22.28 9.69
N ASP A 91 -10.10 23.09 9.52
CA ASP A 91 -8.89 22.71 8.77
C ASP A 91 -8.03 21.67 9.49
N GLU A 92 -7.99 21.69 10.83
CA GLU A 92 -7.23 20.70 11.62
C GLU A 92 -7.91 19.33 11.59
N GLU A 93 -9.25 19.30 11.64
CA GLU A 93 -10.01 18.06 11.50
C GLU A 93 -9.83 17.45 10.10
N LYS A 94 -9.90 18.28 9.06
CA LYS A 94 -9.60 17.84 7.68
C LYS A 94 -8.19 17.27 7.57
N MET A 95 -7.20 17.90 8.19
CA MET A 95 -5.82 17.41 8.19
C MET A 95 -5.71 16.02 8.83
N LYS A 96 -6.31 15.84 10.02
CA LYS A 96 -6.36 14.53 10.71
C LYS A 96 -7.00 13.45 9.85
N ASN A 97 -8.06 13.80 9.10
CA ASN A 97 -8.71 12.89 8.17
C ASN A 97 -7.79 12.50 7.00
N LEU A 98 -7.02 13.44 6.42
CA LEU A 98 -6.05 13.14 5.36
C LEU A 98 -4.92 12.24 5.87
N ILE A 99 -4.40 12.51 7.07
CA ILE A 99 -3.39 11.69 7.75
C ILE A 99 -3.87 10.24 7.86
N GLY A 100 -5.10 10.01 8.31
CA GLY A 100 -5.66 8.66 8.48
C GLY A 100 -5.86 7.87 7.19
N LEU A 101 -5.86 8.51 6.02
CA LEU A 101 -5.93 7.84 4.71
C LEU A 101 -4.58 7.30 4.23
N VAL A 102 -3.48 7.88 4.71
CA VAL A 102 -2.13 7.52 4.30
C VAL A 102 -1.59 6.42 5.21
N PRO A 103 -1.06 5.30 4.67
CA PRO A 103 -0.46 4.27 5.50
C PRO A 103 0.74 4.81 6.31
N GLY A 104 0.66 4.75 7.64
CA GLY A 104 1.67 5.34 8.52
C GLY A 104 1.66 6.86 8.52
N GLY A 105 0.53 7.47 8.14
CA GLY A 105 0.34 8.91 8.16
C GLY A 105 0.58 9.54 9.53
N GLU A 106 0.43 8.77 10.62
CA GLU A 106 0.68 9.22 11.98
C GLU A 106 2.13 9.67 12.21
N GLU A 107 3.07 9.23 11.36
CA GLU A 107 4.49 9.58 11.42
C GLU A 107 4.89 10.64 10.37
N ILE A 108 3.94 11.18 9.58
CA ILE A 108 4.20 12.15 8.51
C ILE A 108 3.99 13.58 9.03
N CYS A 109 4.95 14.48 8.76
CA CYS A 109 4.83 15.90 9.11
C CYS A 109 3.70 16.57 8.31
N ASP A 110 2.92 17.45 8.95
CA ASP A 110 1.77 18.15 8.37
C ASP A 110 2.07 18.80 7.01
N GLU A 111 3.26 19.39 6.84
CA GLU A 111 3.67 20.05 5.60
C GLU A 111 3.89 19.08 4.43
N GLN A 112 4.08 17.79 4.73
CA GLN A 112 4.37 16.73 3.75
C GLN A 112 3.15 15.85 3.48
N VAL A 113 2.13 15.84 4.34
CA VAL A 113 0.94 14.96 4.23
C VAL A 113 0.30 15.04 2.86
N VAL A 114 0.14 16.24 2.29
CA VAL A 114 -0.50 16.41 0.97
C VAL A 114 0.33 15.79 -0.15
N ASN A 115 1.66 15.97 -0.12
CA ASN A 115 2.57 15.40 -1.12
C ASN A 115 2.65 13.88 -1.01
N GLU A 116 2.71 13.37 0.22
CA GLU A 116 2.70 11.95 0.52
C GLU A 116 1.39 11.30 0.06
N LEU A 117 0.25 11.92 0.37
CA LEU A 117 -1.07 11.48 -0.10
C LEU A 117 -1.18 11.49 -1.64
N GLU A 118 -0.70 12.56 -2.30
CA GLU A 118 -0.68 12.62 -3.76
C GLU A 118 0.16 11.48 -4.36
N SER A 119 1.34 11.22 -3.80
CA SER A 119 2.20 10.13 -4.26
C SER A 119 1.58 8.75 -4.03
N TYR A 120 0.88 8.56 -2.91
CA TYR A 120 0.14 7.35 -2.59
C TYR A 120 -0.98 7.10 -3.60
N ILE A 121 -1.80 8.12 -3.88
CA ILE A 121 -2.87 8.06 -4.90
C ILE A 121 -2.30 7.70 -6.28
N LYS A 122 -1.17 8.30 -6.66
CA LYS A 122 -0.49 7.96 -7.93
C LYS A 122 -0.06 6.49 -7.97
N CYS A 123 0.50 5.97 -6.87
CA CYS A 123 0.92 4.56 -6.80
C CYS A 123 -0.28 3.61 -6.84
N LEU A 124 -1.39 3.94 -6.18
CA LEU A 124 -2.65 3.18 -6.28
C LEU A 124 -3.17 3.14 -7.71
N GLN A 125 -3.17 4.29 -8.40
CA GLN A 125 -3.59 4.34 -9.80
C GLN A 125 -2.69 3.47 -10.69
N MET A 126 -1.37 3.53 -10.51
CA MET A 126 -0.43 2.71 -11.28
C MET A 126 -0.60 1.22 -10.97
N GLN A 127 -0.82 0.84 -9.71
CA GLN A 127 -1.12 -0.53 -9.31
C GLN A 127 -2.38 -1.05 -10.01
N VAL A 128 -3.49 -0.28 -9.97
CA VAL A 128 -4.74 -0.64 -10.63
C VAL A 128 -4.54 -0.80 -12.14
N ASN A 129 -3.81 0.12 -12.78
CA ASN A 129 -3.52 0.04 -14.22
C ASN A 129 -2.77 -1.26 -14.57
N VAL A 130 -1.73 -1.61 -13.81
CA VAL A 130 -0.95 -2.83 -14.04
C VAL A 130 -1.81 -4.08 -13.86
N LEU A 131 -2.59 -4.15 -12.78
CA LEU A 131 -3.47 -5.30 -12.53
C LEU A 131 -4.57 -5.43 -13.61
N GLN A 132 -5.13 -4.31 -14.09
CA GLN A 132 -6.07 -4.30 -15.19
C GLN A 132 -5.45 -4.84 -16.49
N CYS A 133 -4.20 -4.49 -16.80
CA CYS A 133 -3.49 -5.05 -17.95
C CYS A 133 -3.37 -6.57 -17.85
N LEU A 134 -2.99 -7.10 -16.68
CA LEU A 134 -2.87 -8.55 -16.47
C LEU A 134 -4.20 -9.28 -16.65
N ILE A 135 -5.31 -8.65 -16.25
CA ILE A 135 -6.65 -9.24 -16.41
C ILE A 135 -7.08 -9.20 -17.88
N ALA A 136 -6.82 -8.10 -18.59
CA ALA A 136 -7.15 -7.95 -20.00
C ALA A 136 -6.42 -8.96 -20.90
N GLU A 137 -5.22 -9.40 -20.50
CA GLU A 137 -4.45 -10.45 -21.19
C GLU A 137 -4.96 -11.87 -20.91
N THR A 138 -5.88 -12.06 -19.95
CA THR A 138 -6.46 -13.36 -19.59
C THR A 138 -7.86 -13.63 -20.14
N CYS A 139 -8.38 -12.76 -21.01
CA CYS A 139 -9.65 -12.94 -21.74
C CYS A 139 -9.45 -13.47 -23.16
#